data_AF-A0A9E2KZI8-F1
#
_entry.id   AF-A0A9E2KZI8-F1
#
_cell.length_a   1.000
_cell.length_b   1.000
_cell.length_c   1.000
_cell.angle_alpha   90.00
_cell.angle_beta   90.00
_cell.angle_gamma   90.00
#
_symmetry.space_group_name_H-M   'P 1'
#
loop_
_entity.id
_entity.type
_entity.pdbx_description
1 polymer ?
#
loop_
_entity_poly.entity_id
_entity_poly.type
_entity_poly.pdbx_seq_one_letter_code
_entity_poly.pdbx_strand_id
1 'polypeptide(L)'
;MSNYVILKGKKDRLSIHLNNEVDFLAIRDSLVEKIKEARSFIGHGQMAIEFTNRKLSELEENVLIDLIKSNSDLNITYVFSEHSEEPEKIKFIKAITEEGFTKFYRGTLRSGNKLE
;
A
#
# COMPACT_ATOMS: atom_id res chain seq x y z
N MET A 1 -14.45 -21.92 9.78
CA MET A 1 -13.84 -20.61 9.50
C MET A 1 -13.55 -20.56 8.01
N SER A 2 -14.28 -19.71 7.30
CA SER A 2 -14.14 -19.59 5.86
C SER A 2 -12.90 -18.75 5.56
N ASN A 3 -11.82 -19.37 5.08
CA ASN A 3 -10.59 -18.66 4.70
C ASN A 3 -10.80 -17.99 3.34
N TYR A 4 -11.28 -16.76 3.35
CA TYR A 4 -11.48 -15.95 2.13
C TYR A 4 -10.21 -15.26 1.65
N VAL A 5 -9.22 -15.15 2.54
CA VAL A 5 -7.93 -14.50 2.30
C VAL A 5 -6.81 -15.46 2.64
N ILE A 6 -5.88 -15.63 1.70
CA ILE A 6 -4.66 -16.44 1.90
C ILE A 6 -3.46 -15.53 1.70
N LEU A 7 -2.63 -15.42 2.74
CA LEU A 7 -1.37 -14.68 2.72
C LEU A 7 -0.23 -15.63 2.38
N LYS A 8 0.55 -15.28 1.35
CA LYS A 8 1.79 -15.97 0.99
C LYS A 8 2.96 -15.00 1.03
N GLY A 9 3.77 -15.11 2.08
CA GLY A 9 5.02 -14.37 2.19
C GLY A 9 6.11 -14.96 1.29
N LYS A 10 6.74 -14.11 0.48
CA LYS A 10 8.00 -14.39 -0.22
C LYS A 10 9.06 -13.40 0.28
N LYS A 11 10.32 -13.63 -0.09
CA LYS A 11 11.48 -12.84 0.38
C LYS A 11 11.31 -11.32 0.16
N ASP A 12 10.70 -10.91 -0.95
CA ASP A 12 10.57 -9.50 -1.33
C ASP A 12 9.12 -9.02 -1.52
N ARG A 13 8.12 -9.92 -1.39
CA ARG A 13 6.70 -9.61 -1.65
C ARG A 13 5.74 -10.44 -0.81
N LEU A 14 4.58 -9.87 -0.48
CA LEU A 14 3.41 -10.52 0.07
C LEU A 14 2.37 -10.71 -1.03
N SER A 15 2.09 -11.96 -1.39
CA SER A 15 1.01 -12.28 -2.31
C SER A 15 -0.26 -12.58 -1.51
N ILE A 16 -1.31 -11.81 -1.76
CA ILE A 16 -2.59 -11.86 -1.08
C ILE A 16 -3.61 -12.41 -2.06
N HIS A 17 -4.02 -13.65 -1.85
CA HIS A 17 -5.07 -14.27 -2.64
C HIS A 17 -6.42 -13.96 -2.02
N LEU A 18 -7.30 -13.33 -2.80
CA LEU A 18 -8.66 -12.96 -2.40
C LEU A 18 -9.67 -13.87 -3.10
N ASN A 19 -10.73 -14.26 -2.39
CA ASN A 19 -11.83 -14.99 -3.00
C ASN A 19 -12.72 -14.04 -3.84
N ASN A 20 -13.00 -14.38 -5.10
CA ASN A 20 -13.86 -13.57 -5.98
C ASN A 20 -15.36 -13.79 -5.73
N GLU A 21 -15.74 -14.90 -5.11
CA GLU A 21 -17.15 -15.30 -4.94
C GLU A 21 -17.83 -14.67 -3.71
N VAL A 22 -17.10 -13.83 -2.97
CA VAL A 22 -17.48 -13.34 -1.64
C VAL A 22 -17.53 -11.81 -1.64
N ASP A 23 -18.38 -11.22 -0.82
CA ASP A 23 -18.44 -9.75 -0.69
C ASP A 23 -17.13 -9.14 -0.21
N PHE A 24 -16.83 -7.94 -0.71
CA PHE A 24 -15.63 -7.18 -0.34
C PHE A 24 -15.57 -6.92 1.17
N LEU A 25 -16.72 -6.70 1.83
CA LEU A 25 -16.78 -6.51 3.28
C LEU A 25 -16.24 -7.71 4.05
N ALA A 26 -16.69 -8.93 3.71
CA ALA A 26 -16.22 -10.15 4.36
C ALA A 26 -14.73 -10.43 4.07
N ILE A 27 -14.24 -10.00 2.91
CA ILE A 27 -12.79 -10.05 2.59
C ILE A 27 -11.99 -9.13 3.50
N ARG A 28 -12.47 -7.91 3.76
CA ARG A 28 -11.78 -6.95 4.65
C ARG A 28 -11.64 -7.52 6.06
N ASP A 29 -12.71 -8.08 6.62
CA ASP A 29 -12.68 -8.66 7.95
C ASP A 29 -11.68 -9.84 8.01
N SER A 30 -11.76 -10.74 7.03
CA SER A 30 -10.84 -11.88 6.94
C SER A 30 -9.38 -11.44 6.73
N LEU A 31 -9.14 -10.38 5.95
CA LEU A 31 -7.81 -9.82 5.73
C LEU A 31 -7.23 -9.25 7.04
N VAL A 32 -8.02 -8.49 7.81
CA VAL A 32 -7.57 -7.89 9.07
C VAL A 32 -7.15 -8.97 10.06
N GLU A 33 -7.94 -10.03 10.21
CA GLU A 33 -7.57 -11.16 11.07
C GLU A 33 -6.26 -11.81 10.58
N LYS A 34 -6.15 -12.09 9.28
CA LYS A 34 -4.95 -12.71 8.71
C LYS A 34 -3.70 -11.86 8.86
N ILE A 35 -3.81 -10.54 8.70
CA ILE A 35 -2.69 -9.62 8.88
C ILE A 35 -2.27 -9.54 10.34
N LYS A 36 -3.22 -9.56 11.29
CA LYS A 36 -2.89 -9.61 12.72
C LYS A 36 -2.18 -10.91 13.10
N GLU A 37 -2.67 -12.05 12.61
CA GLU A 37 -2.01 -13.35 12.79
C GLU A 37 -0.60 -13.35 12.18
N ALA A 38 -0.48 -12.80 10.98
CA ALA A 38 0.77 -12.76 10.24
C ALA A 38 1.70 -11.63 10.69
N ARG A 39 1.29 -10.69 11.56
CA ARG A 39 2.12 -9.57 12.03
C ARG A 39 3.47 -10.04 12.58
N SER A 40 3.46 -11.13 13.34
CA SER A 40 4.68 -11.75 13.89
C SER A 40 5.58 -12.37 12.82
N PHE A 41 5.04 -12.72 11.65
CA PHE A 41 5.75 -13.35 10.54
C PHE A 41 6.23 -12.36 9.47
N ILE A 42 5.47 -11.28 9.23
CA ILE A 42 5.77 -10.35 8.14
C ILE A 42 6.78 -9.26 8.59
N GLY A 43 7.00 -9.10 9.90
CA GLY A 43 8.09 -8.29 10.46
C GLY A 43 8.04 -6.79 10.13
N HIS A 44 9.11 -6.07 10.43
CA HIS A 44 9.25 -4.62 10.19
C HIS A 44 9.96 -4.30 8.86
N GLY A 45 9.68 -5.09 7.81
CA GLY A 45 10.40 -5.05 6.54
C GLY A 45 9.78 -4.13 5.48
N GLN A 46 10.58 -3.81 4.46
CA GLN A 46 10.07 -3.27 3.19
C GLN A 46 9.56 -4.42 2.33
N MET A 47 8.27 -4.42 1.98
CA MET A 47 7.67 -5.48 1.18
C MET A 47 6.72 -4.93 0.12
N ALA A 48 6.70 -5.57 -1.04
CA ALA A 48 5.69 -5.31 -2.05
C ALA A 48 4.42 -6.12 -1.75
N ILE A 49 3.24 -5.59 -2.12
CA ILE A 49 1.96 -6.31 -2.01
C ILE A 49 1.45 -6.63 -3.41
N GLU A 50 0.92 -7.83 -3.57
CA GLU A 50 0.34 -8.32 -4.83
C GLU A 50 -1.03 -8.91 -4.51
N PHE A 51 -2.10 -8.30 -5.01
CA PHE A 51 -3.44 -8.87 -4.90
C PHE A 51 -3.70 -9.80 -6.08
N THR A 52 -4.25 -10.99 -5.81
CA THR A 52 -4.49 -12.00 -6.84
C THR A 52 -5.85 -12.67 -6.65
N ASN A 53 -6.34 -13.31 -7.71
CA ASN A 53 -7.57 -14.11 -7.73
C ASN A 53 -8.89 -13.30 -7.60
N ARG A 54 -8.80 -11.96 -7.61
CA ARG A 54 -9.94 -11.05 -7.69
C ARG A 54 -9.51 -9.78 -8.41
N LYS A 55 -10.33 -9.29 -9.34
CA LYS A 55 -10.17 -7.96 -9.91
C LYS A 55 -10.66 -6.92 -8.91
N LEU A 56 -9.80 -5.98 -8.57
CA LEU A 56 -10.11 -4.90 -7.64
C LEU A 56 -10.06 -3.59 -8.40
N SER A 57 -10.94 -2.68 -8.03
CA SER A 57 -10.81 -1.28 -8.41
C SER A 57 -9.70 -0.60 -7.60
N GLU A 58 -9.15 0.50 -8.12
CA GLU A 58 -8.16 1.31 -7.38
C GLU A 58 -8.65 1.73 -5.98
N LEU A 59 -9.96 2.01 -5.84
CA LEU A 59 -10.56 2.35 -4.54
C LEU A 59 -10.50 1.16 -3.57
N GLU A 60 -10.86 -0.03 -4.04
CA GLU A 60 -10.80 -1.25 -3.22
C GLU A 60 -9.36 -1.59 -2.84
N GLU A 61 -8.41 -1.48 -3.77
CA GLU A 61 -6.99 -1.69 -3.50
C GLU A 61 -6.47 -0.74 -2.42
N ASN A 62 -6.73 0.57 -2.56
CA ASN A 62 -6.35 1.56 -1.57
C ASN A 62 -6.91 1.23 -0.18
N VAL A 63 -8.18 0.82 -0.11
CA VAL A 63 -8.81 0.41 1.14
C VAL A 63 -8.12 -0.80 1.77
N LEU A 64 -7.74 -1.80 0.98
CA LEU A 64 -7.03 -2.98 1.49
C LEU A 64 -5.61 -2.61 1.95
N ILE A 65 -4.91 -1.74 1.22
CA ILE A 65 -3.58 -1.24 1.60
C ILE A 65 -3.65 -0.49 2.92
N ASP A 66 -4.63 0.41 3.09
CA ASP A 66 -4.83 1.15 4.34
C ASP A 66 -5.13 0.21 5.52
N LEU A 67 -5.93 -0.84 5.30
CA LEU A 67 -6.17 -1.86 6.31
C LEU A 67 -4.89 -2.59 6.71
N ILE A 68 -4.04 -2.95 5.75
CA ILE A 68 -2.78 -3.62 6.02
C ILE A 68 -1.86 -2.70 6.80
N LYS A 69 -1.70 -1.44 6.39
CA LYS A 69 -0.88 -0.44 7.11
C LYS A 69 -1.38 -0.15 8.51
N SER A 70 -2.69 -0.07 8.70
CA SER A 70 -3.28 0.23 10.00
C SER A 70 -3.16 -0.94 10.99
N ASN A 71 -3.03 -2.17 10.48
CA ASN A 71 -2.97 -3.39 11.31
C ASN A 71 -1.59 -4.05 11.32
N SER A 72 -0.59 -3.50 10.61
CA SER A 72 0.77 -4.03 10.56
C SER A 72 1.81 -2.93 10.45
N ASP A 73 3.01 -3.20 10.94
CA ASP A 73 4.14 -2.28 10.88
C ASP A 73 4.92 -2.42 9.55
N LEU A 74 4.24 -2.81 8.48
CA LEU A 74 4.85 -3.07 7.18
C LEU A 74 5.08 -1.78 6.41
N ASN A 75 6.30 -1.64 5.87
CA ASN A 75 6.60 -0.56 4.95
C ASN A 75 6.32 -1.03 3.52
N ILE A 76 5.11 -0.75 3.03
CA ILE A 76 4.68 -1.16 1.68
C ILE A 76 5.38 -0.29 0.64
N THR A 77 6.31 -0.89 -0.11
CA THR A 77 7.12 -0.17 -1.11
C THR A 77 6.45 -0.13 -2.48
N TYR A 78 5.67 -1.16 -2.82
CA TYR A 78 5.10 -1.33 -4.15
C TYR A 78 3.81 -2.16 -4.10
N VAL A 79 2.85 -1.85 -4.97
CA VAL A 79 1.61 -2.62 -5.12
C VAL A 79 1.49 -3.06 -6.57
N PHE A 80 1.36 -4.37 -6.79
CA PHE A 80 1.11 -4.94 -8.10
C PHE A 80 -0.41 -5.00 -8.34
N SER A 81 -0.89 -4.24 -9.32
CA SER A 81 -2.25 -4.35 -9.86
C SER A 81 -2.18 -4.85 -11.29
N GLU A 82 -2.98 -5.86 -11.65
CA GLU A 82 -3.10 -6.36 -13.05
C GLU A 82 -3.75 -5.33 -13.99
N HIS A 83 -4.26 -4.20 -13.47
CA HIS A 83 -5.00 -3.20 -14.24
C HIS A 83 -4.14 -2.09 -14.85
N SER A 84 -2.83 -2.04 -14.57
CA SER A 84 -1.95 -1.03 -15.18
C SER A 84 -0.89 -1.71 -16.05
N GLU A 85 -0.96 -1.44 -17.37
CA GLU A 85 0.07 -1.80 -18.35
C GLU A 85 1.42 -1.10 -18.09
N GLU A 86 1.46 -0.19 -17.12
CA GLU A 86 2.69 0.33 -16.54
C GLU A 86 2.74 -0.06 -15.06
N PRO A 87 3.88 -0.52 -14.55
CA PRO A 87 4.12 -0.58 -13.13
C PRO A 87 4.17 0.87 -12.61
N GLU A 88 3.00 1.49 -12.45
CA GLU A 88 2.90 2.77 -11.78
C GLU A 88 3.49 2.54 -10.40
N LYS A 89 4.71 3.06 -10.24
CA LYS A 89 5.31 3.34 -8.95
C LYS A 89 4.32 4.25 -8.26
N ILE A 90 3.31 3.68 -7.61
CA ILE A 90 2.39 4.41 -6.77
C ILE A 90 3.30 5.10 -5.78
N LYS A 91 3.50 6.40 -5.99
CA LYS A 91 4.30 7.28 -5.16
C LYS A 91 3.56 7.38 -3.84
N PHE A 92 3.62 6.35 -3.02
CA PHE A 92 3.06 6.29 -1.67
C PHE A 92 3.91 7.12 -0.70
N ILE A 93 4.62 8.14 -1.20
CA ILE A 93 5.36 9.15 -0.46
C ILE A 93 4.52 10.43 -0.52
N LYS A 94 3.29 10.44 0.02
CA LYS A 94 2.59 11.71 0.27
C LYS A 94 1.35 11.66 1.17
N ALA A 95 1.30 10.76 2.15
CA ALA A 95 0.18 10.77 3.10
C ALA A 95 0.57 10.95 4.57
N ILE A 96 1.79 10.62 5.01
CA ILE A 96 2.15 10.73 6.44
C ILE A 96 3.61 11.15 6.63
N THR A 97 3.94 12.34 6.14
CA THR A 97 4.93 13.20 6.78
C THR A 97 4.70 14.61 6.27
N GLU A 98 4.50 15.49 7.23
CA GLU A 98 4.38 16.92 7.07
C GLU A 98 5.52 17.50 6.20
N GLU A 99 5.25 18.67 5.65
CA GLU A 99 6.16 19.52 4.86
C GLU A 99 6.13 19.26 3.35
N GLY A 100 5.34 20.10 2.68
CA GLY A 100 5.29 20.18 1.23
C GLY A 100 6.65 20.49 0.61
N PHE A 101 6.76 20.21 -0.68
CA PHE A 101 7.91 20.58 -1.52
C PHE A 101 8.04 22.10 -1.73
N THR A 102 7.83 22.92 -0.68
CA THR A 102 8.05 24.36 -0.72
C THR A 102 9.45 24.67 -0.20
N LYS A 103 10.39 24.86 -1.12
CA LYS A 103 11.69 25.47 -0.80
C LYS A 103 11.45 26.95 -0.51
N PHE A 104 11.40 27.34 0.76
CA PHE A 104 11.35 28.75 1.13
C PHE A 104 12.73 29.38 0.95
N TYR A 105 12.85 30.33 0.03
CA TYR A 105 14.01 31.21 -0.03
C TYR A 105 13.84 32.34 0.99
N ARG A 106 14.63 32.35 2.06
CA ARG A 106 14.59 33.40 3.08
C ARG A 106 15.74 34.40 2.88
N GLY A 107 15.53 35.35 1.96
CA GLY A 107 16.46 36.44 1.65
C GLY A 107 15.81 37.53 0.79
N THR A 108 16.38 38.74 0.75
CA THR A 108 15.88 39.83 -0.10
C THR A 108 16.26 39.56 -1.57
N LEU A 109 15.29 39.19 -2.41
CA LEU A 109 15.49 39.18 -3.86
C LEU A 109 15.66 40.61 -4.36
N ARG A 110 16.85 40.93 -4.86
CA ARG A 110 17.12 42.18 -5.58
C ARG A 110 16.78 41.98 -7.06
N SER A 111 16.28 43.04 -7.70
CA SER A 111 15.87 43.02 -9.11
C SER A 111 17.03 42.54 -10.00
N GLY A 112 16.85 41.39 -10.65
CA GLY A 112 17.84 40.79 -11.55
C GLY A 112 18.13 39.30 -11.30
N ASN A 113 17.74 38.74 -10.15
CA ASN A 113 17.97 37.31 -9.86
C ASN A 113 16.76 36.45 -10.19
N LYS A 114 16.97 35.41 -10.99
CA LYS A 114 15.98 34.36 -11.27
C LYS A 114 16.24 33.18 -10.33
N LEU A 115 15.22 32.73 -9.61
CA LEU A 115 15.24 31.46 -8.88
C LEU A 115 14.91 30.35 -9.90
N GLU A 116 15.74 29.32 -9.97
CA GLU A 116 15.49 28.09 -10.74
C GLU A 116 15.36 26.90 -9.79
#